data_AF-A0A8T4DR83-F1
#
_entry.id   AF-A0A8T4DR83-F1
#
_cell.length_a   1.000
_cell.length_b   1.000
_cell.length_c   1.000
_cell.angle_alpha   90.00
_cell.angle_beta   90.00
_cell.angle_gamma   90.00
#
_symmetry.space_group_name_H-M   'P 1'
#
loop_
_entity.id
_entity.type
_entity.pdbx_description
1 polymer ?
#
loop_
_entity_poly.entity_id
_entity_poly.type
_entity_poly.pdbx_seq_one_letter_code
_entity_poly.pdbx_strand_id
1 'polypeptide(L)'
;MKYEKMNKQQLLAAETFSYSYANYADHLRIGNIRFDELMPQDIDILKKAEAEGWNKAKLAKALNTEEEKVDNLIESFNRAKDVVHAPNAAESFRRGVRYSIKYALEEGLSTNKDIEKLVIQICYRAADFAYLLELEQKNISEYSKELRRESDLEDE
;
A
#
# COMPACT_ATOMS: atom_id res chain seq x y z
N MET A 1 -0.29 21.65 -0.90
CA MET A 1 -0.47 20.24 -0.51
C MET A 1 -1.33 20.22 0.72
N LYS A 2 -2.47 19.55 0.66
CA LYS A 2 -3.47 19.54 1.74
C LYS A 2 -3.03 18.72 2.96
N TYR A 3 -2.19 17.71 2.72
CA TYR A 3 -1.76 16.71 3.70
C TYR A 3 -0.27 16.85 4.05
N GLU A 4 0.16 16.27 5.17
CA GLU A 4 1.58 16.19 5.54
C GLU A 4 2.37 15.37 4.52
N LYS A 5 3.63 15.76 4.26
CA LYS A 5 4.49 15.09 3.28
C LYS A 5 5.04 13.81 3.86
N MET A 6 4.62 12.67 3.33
CA MET A 6 5.14 11.37 3.72
C MET A 6 6.44 11.05 3.01
N ASN A 7 7.38 10.46 3.74
CA ASN A 7 8.55 9.82 3.16
C ASN A 7 8.21 8.40 2.67
N LYS A 8 9.14 7.75 1.97
CA LYS A 8 8.93 6.39 1.43
C LYS A 8 8.61 5.34 2.49
N GLN A 9 9.18 5.45 3.68
CA GLN A 9 8.91 4.52 4.78
C GLN A 9 7.48 4.67 5.29
N GLN A 10 6.98 5.90 5.40
CA GLN A 10 5.60 6.18 5.79
C GLN A 10 4.60 5.73 4.72
N LEU A 11 4.92 5.87 3.43
CA LEU A 11 4.11 5.31 2.34
C LEU A 11 4.07 3.78 2.40
N LEU A 12 5.22 3.13 2.65
CA LEU A 12 5.27 1.67 2.85
C LEU A 12 4.45 1.24 4.07
N ALA A 13 4.51 1.98 5.17
CA ALA A 13 3.71 1.71 6.36
C ALA A 13 2.21 1.83 6.05
N ALA A 14 1.79 2.93 5.44
CA ALA A 14 0.39 3.13 5.05
C ALA A 14 -0.13 1.98 4.19
N GLU A 15 0.62 1.61 3.16
CA GLU A 15 0.24 0.55 2.23
C GLU A 15 0.26 -0.85 2.88
N THR A 16 1.29 -1.16 3.69
CA THR A 16 1.43 -2.47 4.36
C THR A 16 0.30 -2.71 5.36
N PHE A 17 -0.17 -1.66 6.02
CA PHE A 17 -1.22 -1.74 7.05
C PHE A 17 -2.59 -1.28 6.55
N SER A 18 -2.78 -1.20 5.24
CA SER A 18 -4.07 -0.91 4.58
C SER A 18 -4.71 0.43 4.96
N TYR A 19 -3.90 1.48 5.13
CA TYR A 19 -4.35 2.86 5.26
C TYR A 19 -4.21 3.60 3.93
N SER A 20 -5.24 4.35 3.54
CA SER A 20 -5.08 5.34 2.47
C SER A 20 -4.07 6.41 2.91
N TYR A 21 -3.35 6.97 1.95
CA TYR A 21 -2.28 7.93 2.18
C TYR A 21 -2.79 9.22 2.81
N ALA A 22 -3.95 9.70 2.37
CA ALA A 22 -4.60 10.84 3.00
C ALA A 22 -4.93 10.57 4.48
N ASN A 23 -5.49 9.40 4.79
CA ASN A 23 -5.83 9.03 6.16
C ASN A 23 -4.57 8.87 7.03
N TYR A 24 -3.54 8.21 6.51
CA TYR A 24 -2.26 8.07 7.22
C TYR A 24 -1.63 9.44 7.51
N ALA A 25 -1.62 10.33 6.50
CA ALA A 25 -1.06 11.66 6.63
C ALA A 25 -1.82 12.55 7.62
N ASP A 26 -3.15 12.40 7.73
CA ASP A 26 -3.96 13.11 8.73
C ASP A 26 -3.61 12.72 10.18
N HIS A 27 -3.00 11.54 10.37
CA HIS A 27 -2.59 11.04 11.69
C HIS A 27 -1.11 11.29 12.02
N LEU A 28 -0.34 11.88 11.11
CA LEU A 28 1.05 12.23 11.38
C LEU A 28 1.16 13.48 12.24
N ARG A 29 2.09 13.45 13.20
CA ARG A 29 2.45 14.58 14.08
C ARG A 29 1.32 15.15 14.94
N ILE A 30 0.24 14.40 15.11
CA ILE A 30 -0.85 14.74 16.05
C ILE A 30 -0.72 14.01 17.40
N GLY A 31 0.45 13.41 17.67
CA GLY A 31 0.75 12.69 18.90
C GLY A 31 0.32 11.23 18.90
N ASN A 32 0.00 10.65 17.73
CA ASN A 32 -0.34 9.25 17.59
C ASN A 32 0.90 8.42 17.23
N ILE A 33 1.57 7.89 18.26
CA ILE A 33 2.82 7.11 18.13
C ILE A 33 2.73 5.93 17.15
N ARG A 34 1.52 5.42 16.88
CA ARG A 34 1.32 4.32 15.94
C ARG A 34 1.78 4.71 14.53
N PHE A 35 1.42 5.91 14.07
CA PHE A 35 1.71 6.39 12.72
C PHE A 35 3.09 7.04 12.63
N ASP A 36 3.52 7.70 13.71
CA ASP A 36 4.79 8.41 13.77
C ASP A 36 5.99 7.49 14.02
N GLU A 37 5.80 6.41 14.80
CA GLU A 37 6.91 5.58 15.30
C GLU A 37 6.73 4.09 15.03
N LEU A 38 5.64 3.47 15.52
CA LEU A 38 5.53 2.00 15.55
C LEU A 38 5.44 1.39 14.15
N MET A 39 4.52 1.86 13.30
CA MET A 39 4.38 1.32 11.94
C MET A 39 5.64 1.57 11.08
N PRO A 40 6.28 2.74 11.11
CA PRO A 40 7.58 2.92 10.47
C PRO A 40 8.66 1.94 10.98
N GLN A 41 8.73 1.71 12.30
CA GLN A 41 9.67 0.74 12.87
C GLN A 41 9.40 -0.69 12.39
N ASP A 42 8.15 -1.10 12.30
CA ASP A 42 7.77 -2.41 11.75
C ASP A 42 8.25 -2.58 10.30
N ILE A 43 8.16 -1.51 9.49
CA ILE A 43 8.71 -1.52 8.12
C ILE A 43 10.23 -1.72 8.12
N ASP A 44 10.96 -1.12 9.05
CA ASP A 44 12.42 -1.32 9.14
C ASP A 44 12.77 -2.74 9.58
N ILE A 45 11.98 -3.33 10.48
CA ILE A 45 12.12 -4.73 10.89
C ILE A 45 11.86 -5.65 9.69
N LEU A 46 10.80 -5.41 8.91
CA LEU A 46 10.47 -6.18 7.71
C LEU A 46 11.58 -6.10 6.65
N LYS A 47 12.13 -4.91 6.39
CA LYS A 47 13.27 -4.74 5.48
C LYS A 47 14.50 -5.50 5.95
N LYS A 48 14.82 -5.42 7.25
CA LYS A 48 15.95 -6.11 7.85
C LYS A 48 15.77 -7.63 7.78
N ALA A 49 14.57 -8.11 8.07
CA ALA A 49 14.22 -9.52 8.02
C ALA A 49 14.36 -10.10 6.60
N GLU A 50 13.93 -9.36 5.57
CA GLU A 50 14.14 -9.73 4.17
C GLU A 50 15.63 -9.76 3.81
N ALA A 51 16.38 -8.71 4.15
CA ALA A 51 17.80 -8.60 3.82
C ALA A 51 18.68 -9.68 4.48
N GLU A 52 18.32 -10.10 5.70
CA GLU A 52 19.06 -11.09 6.49
C GLU A 52 18.46 -12.51 6.41
N GLY A 53 17.36 -12.72 5.67
CA GLY A 53 16.72 -14.03 5.53
C GLY A 53 16.18 -14.60 6.85
N TRP A 54 15.47 -13.79 7.64
CA TRP A 54 14.93 -14.24 8.92
C TRP A 54 13.83 -15.30 8.75
N ASN A 55 13.76 -16.25 9.67
CA ASN A 55 12.63 -17.18 9.76
C ASN A 55 11.42 -16.53 10.45
N LYS A 56 10.25 -17.18 10.34
CA LYS A 56 8.97 -16.67 10.88
C LYS A 56 9.03 -16.40 12.38
N ALA A 57 9.58 -17.33 13.18
CA ALA A 57 9.71 -17.18 14.62
C ALA A 57 10.52 -15.93 15.03
N LYS A 58 11.66 -15.69 14.36
CA LYS A 58 12.49 -14.51 14.62
C LYS A 58 11.76 -13.21 14.25
N LEU A 59 11.07 -13.21 13.11
CA LEU A 59 10.30 -12.06 12.63
C LEU A 59 9.09 -11.76 13.53
N ALA A 60 8.32 -12.79 13.91
CA ALA A 60 7.20 -12.68 14.84
C ALA A 60 7.62 -12.04 16.16
N LYS A 61 8.72 -12.51 16.75
CA LYS A 61 9.29 -11.96 17.98
C LYS A 61 9.70 -10.50 17.82
N ALA A 62 10.33 -10.13 16.71
CA ALA A 62 10.78 -8.76 16.48
C ALA A 62 9.62 -7.78 16.30
N LEU A 63 8.55 -8.21 15.61
CA LEU A 63 7.34 -7.43 15.38
C LEU A 63 6.31 -7.52 16.51
N ASN A 64 6.61 -8.28 17.57
CA ASN A 64 5.68 -8.55 18.67
C ASN A 64 4.29 -9.03 18.18
N THR A 65 4.29 -9.99 17.25
CA THR A 65 3.08 -10.59 16.67
C THR A 65 3.14 -12.11 16.72
N GLU A 66 2.04 -12.77 16.36
CA GLU A 66 1.94 -14.23 16.29
C GLU A 66 2.56 -14.75 14.98
N GLU A 67 3.24 -15.92 15.03
CA GLU A 67 3.84 -16.53 13.84
C GLU A 67 2.84 -16.77 12.70
N GLU A 68 1.58 -17.09 13.04
CA GLU A 68 0.49 -17.30 12.08
C GLU A 68 0.16 -16.04 11.26
N LYS A 69 0.44 -14.84 11.80
CA LYS A 69 0.18 -13.56 11.13
C LYS A 69 1.36 -13.08 10.28
N VAL A 70 2.53 -13.70 10.43
CA VAL A 70 3.76 -13.26 9.76
C VAL A 70 3.65 -13.40 8.24
N ASP A 71 3.06 -14.50 7.75
CA ASP A 71 2.93 -14.72 6.30
C ASP A 71 2.09 -13.63 5.64
N ASN A 72 0.93 -13.33 6.22
CA ASN A 72 0.04 -12.27 5.73
C ASN A 72 0.74 -10.90 5.74
N LEU A 73 1.60 -10.65 6.74
CA LEU A 73 2.32 -9.39 6.84
C LEU A 73 3.47 -9.31 5.83
N ILE A 74 4.22 -10.39 5.61
CA ILE A 74 5.24 -10.47 4.55
C ILE A 74 4.59 -10.23 3.18
N GLU A 75 3.45 -10.86 2.94
CA GLU A 75 2.73 -10.70 1.68
C GLU A 75 2.24 -9.25 1.51
N SER A 76 1.65 -8.67 2.55
CA SER A 76 1.22 -7.26 2.56
C SER A 76 2.39 -6.31 2.32
N PHE A 77 3.53 -6.55 2.94
CA PHE A 77 4.75 -5.76 2.75
C PHE A 77 5.31 -5.88 1.33
N ASN A 78 5.29 -7.08 0.73
CA ASN A 78 5.74 -7.29 -0.63
C ASN A 78 4.84 -6.58 -1.65
N ARG A 79 3.51 -6.65 -1.48
CA ARG A 79 2.57 -5.87 -2.29
C ARG A 79 2.79 -4.38 -2.09
N ALA A 80 3.04 -3.94 -0.86
CA ALA A 80 3.31 -2.54 -0.56
C ALA A 80 4.56 -2.01 -1.26
N LYS A 81 5.65 -2.79 -1.28
CA LYS A 81 6.85 -2.44 -2.05
C LYS A 81 6.56 -2.31 -3.54
N ASP A 82 5.77 -3.22 -4.11
CA ASP A 82 5.42 -3.18 -5.53
C ASP A 82 4.63 -1.91 -5.89
N VAL A 83 3.71 -1.49 -5.02
CA VAL A 83 2.92 -0.25 -5.21
C VAL A 83 3.75 1.01 -4.99
N VAL A 84 4.47 1.10 -3.86
CA VAL A 84 5.18 2.33 -3.46
C VAL A 84 6.44 2.58 -4.30
N HIS A 85 7.10 1.52 -4.77
CA HIS A 85 8.28 1.64 -5.65
C HIS A 85 7.95 1.60 -7.13
N ALA A 86 6.67 1.73 -7.50
CA ALA A 86 6.29 1.86 -8.90
C ALA A 86 7.04 3.05 -9.56
N PRO A 87 7.34 2.97 -10.87
CA PRO A 87 8.10 4.00 -11.57
C PRO A 87 7.49 5.41 -11.54
N ASN A 88 6.17 5.51 -11.35
CA ASN A 88 5.44 6.77 -11.24
C ASN A 88 4.09 6.58 -10.53
N ALA A 89 3.43 7.68 -10.16
CA ALA A 89 2.14 7.67 -9.49
C ALA A 89 1.04 6.90 -10.25
N ALA A 90 1.02 6.94 -11.58
CA ALA A 90 0.04 6.23 -12.38
C ALA A 90 0.20 4.71 -12.29
N GLU A 91 1.44 4.22 -12.36
CA GLU A 91 1.73 2.80 -12.21
C GLU A 91 1.51 2.33 -10.76
N SER A 92 1.80 3.19 -9.77
CA SER A 92 1.46 2.94 -8.37
C SER A 92 -0.05 2.71 -8.21
N PHE A 93 -0.87 3.63 -8.76
CA PHE A 93 -2.33 3.51 -8.78
C PHE A 93 -2.81 2.23 -9.46
N ARG A 94 -2.30 1.92 -10.66
CA ARG A 94 -2.67 0.71 -11.41
C ARG A 94 -2.37 -0.58 -10.63
N ARG A 95 -1.20 -0.66 -9.99
CA ARG A 95 -0.81 -1.80 -9.15
C ARG A 95 -1.72 -1.90 -7.92
N GLY A 96 -1.99 -0.79 -7.25
CA GLY A 96 -2.90 -0.74 -6.11
C GLY A 96 -4.31 -1.24 -6.46
N VAL A 97 -4.88 -0.76 -7.57
CA VAL A 97 -6.19 -1.23 -8.07
C VAL A 97 -6.15 -2.72 -8.42
N ARG A 98 -5.10 -3.20 -9.09
CA ARG A 98 -4.93 -4.62 -9.42
C ARG A 98 -4.93 -5.49 -8.16
N TYR A 99 -4.19 -5.12 -7.12
CA TYR A 99 -4.18 -5.85 -5.85
C TYR A 99 -5.53 -5.80 -5.14
N SER A 100 -6.23 -4.65 -5.15
CA SER A 100 -7.58 -4.56 -4.59
C SER A 100 -8.56 -5.50 -5.29
N ILE A 101 -8.48 -5.63 -6.62
CA ILE A 101 -9.31 -6.57 -7.40
C ILE A 101 -8.93 -8.02 -7.07
N LYS A 102 -7.63 -8.37 -7.08
CA LYS A 102 -7.16 -9.73 -6.76
C LYS A 102 -7.62 -10.16 -5.36
N TYR A 103 -7.44 -9.31 -4.37
CA TYR A 103 -7.89 -9.58 -2.99
C TYR A 103 -9.40 -9.79 -2.91
N ALA A 104 -10.20 -8.97 -3.61
CA ALA A 104 -11.64 -9.14 -3.63
C ALA A 104 -12.09 -10.45 -4.32
N LEU A 105 -11.34 -10.92 -5.32
CA LEU A 105 -11.58 -12.22 -5.95
C LEU A 105 -11.24 -13.37 -5.01
N GLU A 106 -10.11 -13.29 -4.29
CA GLU A 106 -9.67 -14.29 -3.30
C GLU A 106 -10.64 -14.41 -2.12
N GLU A 107 -11.19 -13.29 -1.64
CA GLU A 107 -12.18 -13.25 -0.55
C GLU A 107 -13.59 -13.66 -0.98
N GLY A 108 -13.84 -13.77 -2.29
CA GLY A 108 -15.14 -14.10 -2.87
C GLY A 108 -15.99 -12.87 -3.21
N LEU A 109 -15.97 -12.48 -4.48
CA LEU A 109 -16.76 -11.38 -5.04
C LEU A 109 -18.16 -11.87 -5.48
N SER A 110 -18.96 -12.37 -4.53
CA SER A 110 -20.21 -13.10 -4.84
C SER A 110 -21.50 -12.34 -4.56
N THR A 111 -21.43 -11.26 -3.77
CA THR A 111 -22.61 -10.47 -3.39
C THR A 111 -22.45 -9.00 -3.74
N ASN A 112 -23.57 -8.28 -3.81
CA ASN A 112 -23.55 -6.81 -3.98
C ASN A 112 -22.74 -6.13 -2.87
N LYS A 113 -22.75 -6.67 -1.64
CA LYS A 113 -21.96 -6.13 -0.53
C LYS A 113 -20.46 -6.24 -0.80
N ASP A 114 -20.02 -7.31 -1.45
CA ASP A 114 -18.61 -7.51 -1.78
C ASP A 114 -18.18 -6.59 -2.93
N ILE A 115 -19.07 -6.36 -3.90
CA ILE A 115 -18.88 -5.35 -4.94
C ILE A 115 -18.72 -3.97 -4.32
N GLU A 116 -19.60 -3.57 -3.40
CA GLU A 116 -19.50 -2.27 -2.73
C GLU A 116 -18.21 -2.12 -1.93
N LYS A 117 -17.74 -3.19 -1.26
CA LYS A 117 -16.42 -3.16 -0.61
C LYS A 117 -15.29 -2.92 -1.61
N LEU A 118 -15.30 -3.60 -2.75
CA LEU A 118 -14.30 -3.38 -3.81
C LEU A 118 -14.35 -1.96 -4.36
N VAL A 119 -15.55 -1.41 -4.59
CA VAL A 119 -15.72 -0.01 -5.01
C VAL A 119 -15.09 0.95 -4.01
N ILE A 120 -15.34 0.75 -2.70
CA ILE A 120 -14.73 1.54 -1.63
C ILE A 120 -13.20 1.45 -1.70
N GLN A 121 -12.62 0.27 -1.91
CA GLN A 121 -11.17 0.10 -2.05
C GLN A 121 -10.62 0.87 -3.27
N ILE A 122 -11.31 0.81 -4.42
CA ILE A 122 -10.91 1.57 -5.61
C ILE A 122 -10.99 3.09 -5.37
N CYS A 123 -12.01 3.56 -4.64
CA CYS A 123 -12.11 4.96 -4.23
C CYS A 123 -10.94 5.39 -3.32
N TYR A 124 -10.50 4.53 -2.40
CA TYR A 124 -9.29 4.79 -1.62
C TYR A 124 -8.05 4.87 -2.51
N ARG A 125 -7.91 3.98 -3.51
CA ARG A 125 -6.81 4.07 -4.48
C ARG A 125 -6.82 5.37 -5.29
N ALA A 126 -8.00 5.88 -5.65
CA ALA A 126 -8.12 7.17 -6.33
C ALA A 126 -7.67 8.33 -5.42
N ALA A 127 -7.99 8.27 -4.12
CA ALA A 127 -7.52 9.25 -3.14
C ALA A 127 -5.99 9.17 -2.94
N ASP A 128 -5.42 7.97 -2.90
CA ASP A 128 -3.96 7.76 -2.83
C ASP A 128 -3.26 8.33 -4.07
N PHE A 129 -3.85 8.12 -5.25
CA PHE A 129 -3.32 8.68 -6.49
C PHE A 129 -3.34 10.21 -6.47
N ALA A 130 -4.43 10.82 -6.00
CA ALA A 130 -4.50 12.27 -5.82
C ALA A 130 -3.42 12.80 -4.86
N TYR A 131 -3.17 12.08 -3.75
CA TYR A 131 -2.09 12.41 -2.82
C TYR A 131 -0.71 12.37 -3.51
N LEU A 132 -0.43 11.33 -4.29
CA LEU A 132 0.84 11.21 -5.03
C LEU A 132 0.99 12.30 -6.10
N LEU A 133 -0.08 12.68 -6.79
CA LEU A 133 -0.08 13.78 -7.75
C LEU A 133 0.28 15.11 -7.08
N GLU A 134 -0.29 15.40 -5.90
CA GLU A 134 0.08 16.59 -5.12
C GLU A 134 1.55 16.55 -4.68
N LEU A 135 2.04 15.38 -4.25
CA LEU A 135 3.42 15.17 -3.81
C LEU A 135 4.42 15.42 -4.94
N GLU A 136 4.11 14.96 -6.15
CA GLU A 136 4.91 15.13 -7.36
C GLU A 136 4.71 16.48 -8.05
N GLN A 137 3.71 17.27 -7.61
CA GLN A 137 3.26 18.52 -8.25
C GLN A 137 2.86 18.32 -9.73
N LYS A 138 2.14 17.24 -10.00
CA LYS A 138 1.67 16.87 -11.34
C LYS A 138 0.15 16.79 -11.42
N ASN A 139 -0.37 16.89 -12.63
CA ASN A 139 -1.77 16.71 -12.95
C ASN A 139 -2.04 15.29 -13.47
N ILE A 140 -3.27 14.80 -13.28
CA ILE A 140 -3.69 13.50 -13.84
C ILE A 140 -3.52 13.42 -15.36
N SER A 141 -3.69 14.55 -16.06
CA SER A 141 -3.57 14.64 -17.52
C SER A 141 -2.17 14.26 -18.02
N GLU A 142 -1.13 14.53 -17.22
CA GLU A 142 0.26 14.19 -17.54
C GLU A 142 0.51 12.68 -17.56
N TYR A 143 -0.38 11.90 -16.93
CA TYR A 143 -0.33 10.45 -16.86
C TYR A 143 -1.35 9.75 -17.76
N SER A 144 -2.02 10.47 -18.65
CA SER A 144 -3.11 9.92 -19.48
C SER A 144 -2.67 8.73 -20.34
N LYS A 145 -1.40 8.67 -20.76
CA LYS A 145 -0.88 7.58 -21.58
C LYS A 145 -0.65 6.33 -20.72
N GLU A 146 -0.02 6.50 -19.56
CA GLU A 146 0.28 5.46 -18.59
C GLU A 146 -1.02 4.83 -18.04
N LEU A 147 -2.03 5.65 -17.74
CA LEU A 147 -3.33 5.18 -17.26
C LEU A 147 -4.10 4.36 -18.30
N ARG A 148 -3.94 4.67 -19.60
CA ARG A 148 -4.60 3.97 -20.71
C ARG A 148 -3.76 2.87 -21.34
N ARG A 149 -2.52 2.67 -20.87
CA ARG A 149 -1.65 1.63 -21.41
C ARG A 149 -2.31 0.28 -21.22
N GLU A 150 -2.53 -0.42 -22.32
CA GLU A 150 -2.82 -1.86 -22.27
C GLU A 150 -1.55 -2.54 -21.76
N SER A 151 -1.65 -3.32 -20.70
CA SER A 151 -0.51 -4.12 -20.30
C SER A 151 -0.24 -5.11 -21.42
N ASP A 152 1.02 -5.27 -21.81
CA ASP A 152 1.49 -6.27 -22.79
C ASP A 152 1.34 -7.72 -22.25
N LEU A 153 0.22 -8.01 -21.57
CA LEU A 153 -0.15 -9.33 -21.12
C LEU A 153 -0.60 -10.08 -22.38
N GLU A 154 0.35 -10.75 -23.03
CA GLU A 154 0.02 -11.97 -23.74
C GLU A 154 -0.68 -12.88 -22.73
N ASP A 155 -1.90 -13.29 -23.06
CA ASP A 155 -2.67 -14.24 -22.25
C ASP A 155 -1.84 -15.52 -22.05
N GLU A 156 -1.41 -15.80 -20.81
CA GLU A 156 -0.93 -17.15 -20.43
C GLU A 156 -2.11 -18.13 -20.30
#